data_AF-A0A9W7HDY7-F1
#
_entry.id   AF-A0A9W7HDY7-F1
#
_cell.length_a   1.000
_cell.length_b   1.000
_cell.length_c   1.000
_cell.angle_alpha   90.00
_cell.angle_beta   90.00
_cell.angle_gamma   90.00
#
_symmetry.space_group_name_H-M   'P 1'
#
loop_
_entity.id
_entity.type
_entity.pdbx_description
1 polymer ?
#
loop_
_entity_poly.entity_id
_entity_poly.type
_entity_poly.pdbx_seq_one_letter_code
_entity_poly.pdbx_strand_id
1 'polypeptide(L)'
;MSFSDSESPHGKEYKVFRQFSRDRLLYEMLGAPSADGGRSSWKVLIMDKVTVKVMSHSCKMADITDQGVSLVEDLFRRRQPLPTMDAIYFMQPTREK
;
A
#
# COMPACT_ATOMS: atom_id res chain seq x y z
N MET A 1 11.01 -18.26 26.55
CA MET A 1 9.90 -19.24 26.58
C MET A 1 9.31 -19.32 25.19
N SER A 2 9.05 -20.55 24.75
CA SER A 2 8.72 -20.97 23.39
C SER A 2 7.29 -20.61 22.98
N PHE A 3 7.07 -20.31 21.71
CA PHE A 3 5.80 -20.59 21.04
C PHE A 3 6.13 -21.36 19.76
N SER A 4 6.12 -22.69 19.91
CA SER A 4 6.04 -23.65 18.81
C SER A 4 4.62 -23.52 18.25
N ASP A 5 4.47 -23.05 17.01
CA ASP A 5 3.18 -23.07 16.33
C ASP A 5 3.08 -24.35 15.50
N SER A 6 2.04 -25.12 15.77
CA SER A 6 1.84 -26.48 15.30
C SER A 6 1.44 -26.47 13.83
N GLU A 7 2.20 -27.14 12.97
CA GLU A 7 1.77 -27.47 11.62
C GLU A 7 0.53 -28.40 11.68
N SER A 8 -0.63 -27.90 11.22
CA SER A 8 -1.82 -28.73 11.00
C SER A 8 -1.97 -29.05 9.51
N PRO A 9 -2.06 -30.33 9.12
CA PRO A 9 -2.18 -30.75 7.74
C PRO A 9 -3.67 -30.70 7.31
N HIS A 10 -4.00 -29.82 6.37
CA HIS A 10 -5.33 -29.64 5.71
C HIS A 10 -6.39 -28.80 6.44
N GLY A 11 -6.09 -27.53 6.74
CA GLY A 11 -7.08 -26.54 7.19
C GLY A 11 -6.81 -25.18 6.55
N LYS A 12 -7.85 -24.41 6.22
CA LYS A 12 -7.73 -23.07 5.60
C LYS A 12 -6.64 -22.25 6.30
N GLU A 13 -5.64 -21.81 5.54
CA GLU A 13 -4.54 -20.99 6.05
C GLU A 13 -5.12 -19.69 6.63
N TYR A 14 -5.16 -19.58 7.96
CA TYR A 14 -5.70 -18.39 8.64
C TYR A 14 -4.66 -17.28 8.57
N LYS A 15 -4.93 -16.27 7.75
CA LYS A 15 -4.09 -15.08 7.68
C LYS A 15 -4.36 -14.16 8.88
N VAL A 16 -3.29 -13.72 9.54
CA VAL A 16 -3.41 -12.69 10.59
C VAL A 16 -3.80 -11.33 9.99
N PHE A 17 -4.41 -10.44 10.79
CA PHE A 17 -4.89 -9.13 10.32
C PHE A 17 -3.84 -8.33 9.53
N ARG A 18 -2.58 -8.40 9.97
CA ARG A 18 -1.46 -7.75 9.27
C ARG A 18 -1.23 -8.32 7.87
N GLN A 19 -1.32 -9.63 7.70
CA GLN A 19 -1.15 -10.28 6.39
C GLN A 19 -2.33 -9.93 5.47
N PHE A 20 -3.57 -9.94 5.97
CA PHE A 20 -4.72 -9.53 5.18
C PHE A 20 -4.62 -8.07 4.74
N SER A 21 -4.28 -7.18 5.67
CA SER A 21 -4.10 -5.75 5.38
C SER A 21 -2.96 -5.53 4.37
N ARG A 22 -1.84 -6.25 4.53
CA ARG A 22 -0.74 -6.22 3.57
C ARG A 22 -1.20 -6.68 2.19
N ASP A 23 -1.89 -7.81 2.08
CA ASP A 23 -2.26 -8.36 0.78
C ASP A 23 -3.24 -7.42 0.03
N ARG A 24 -4.23 -6.86 0.74
CA ARG A 24 -5.18 -5.89 0.18
C ARG A 24 -4.51 -4.58 -0.24
N LEU A 25 -3.68 -4.00 0.62
CA LEU A 25 -3.08 -2.69 0.35
C LEU A 25 -1.92 -2.80 -0.65
N LEU A 26 -1.05 -3.79 -0.49
CA LEU A 26 0.15 -3.89 -1.30
C LEU A 26 -0.15 -4.45 -2.68
N TYR A 27 -0.83 -5.60 -2.76
CA TYR A 27 -0.97 -6.31 -4.03
C TYR A 27 -2.23 -5.92 -4.79
N GLU A 28 -3.35 -5.73 -4.09
CA GLU A 28 -4.60 -5.35 -4.78
C GLU A 28 -4.65 -3.86 -5.08
N MET A 29 -4.28 -2.99 -4.12
CA MET A 29 -4.33 -1.54 -4.34
C MET A 29 -3.09 -0.99 -5.09
N LEU A 30 -1.86 -1.26 -4.63
CA LEU A 30 -0.66 -0.71 -5.29
C LEU A 30 -0.23 -1.50 -6.53
N GLY A 31 -0.48 -2.81 -6.54
CA GLY A 31 -0.22 -3.70 -7.66
C GLY A 31 -1.24 -3.63 -8.79
N ALA A 32 -2.31 -2.85 -8.65
CA ALA A 32 -3.28 -2.64 -9.71
C ALA A 32 -2.58 -2.06 -10.97
N PRO A 33 -2.87 -2.60 -12.17
CA PRO A 33 -2.26 -2.10 -13.40
C PRO A 33 -2.73 -0.67 -13.66
N SER A 34 -1.80 0.19 -14.12
CA SER A 34 -2.15 1.50 -14.65
C SER A 34 -3.14 1.35 -15.81
N ALA A 35 -4.14 2.22 -15.87
CA ALA A 35 -5.31 2.12 -16.75
C ALA A 35 -4.95 1.97 -18.25
N ASP A 36 -3.77 2.42 -18.68
CA ASP A 36 -3.37 2.47 -20.09
C ASP A 36 -2.64 1.23 -20.61
N GLY A 37 -2.53 0.13 -19.84
CA GLY A 37 -1.92 -1.13 -20.31
C GLY A 37 -0.45 -1.03 -20.75
N GLY A 38 0.15 0.16 -20.60
CA GLY A 38 1.53 0.48 -20.91
C GLY A 38 2.45 0.10 -19.76
N ARG A 39 3.62 -0.40 -20.13
CA ARG A 39 4.70 -0.87 -19.24
C ARG A 39 4.92 0.05 -18.04
N SER A 40 4.67 -0.49 -16.84
CA SER A 40 5.27 -0.09 -15.56
C SER A 40 5.66 1.39 -15.45
N SER A 41 4.68 2.28 -15.46
CA SER A 41 4.89 3.66 -15.04
C SER A 41 5.15 3.67 -13.54
N TRP A 42 6.20 4.37 -13.12
CA TRP A 42 6.41 4.67 -11.70
C TRP A 42 5.25 5.52 -11.19
N LYS A 43 4.76 5.19 -10.00
CA LYS A 43 3.58 5.81 -9.39
C LYS A 43 3.97 6.65 -8.18
N VAL A 44 3.19 7.68 -7.92
CA VAL A 44 3.26 8.49 -6.68
C VAL A 44 2.14 8.04 -5.75
N LEU A 45 2.47 7.62 -4.53
CA LEU A 45 1.50 7.29 -3.49
C LEU A 45 1.27 8.51 -2.60
N ILE A 46 0.06 9.05 -2.60
CA ILE A 46 -0.34 10.20 -1.79
C ILE A 46 -1.18 9.71 -0.62
N MET A 47 -0.77 10.07 0.59
CA MET A 47 -1.40 9.60 1.83
C MET A 47 -1.70 10.74 2.79
N ASP A 48 -2.70 10.53 3.67
CA ASP A 48 -2.97 11.39 4.81
C ASP A 48 -2.33 10.84 6.10
N LYS A 49 -2.48 11.60 7.19
CA LYS A 49 -1.89 11.25 8.49
C LYS A 49 -2.37 9.90 9.06
N VAL A 50 -3.60 9.47 8.76
CA VAL A 50 -4.17 8.22 9.25
C VAL A 50 -3.74 7.06 8.37
N THR A 51 -3.82 7.21 7.05
CA THR A 51 -3.45 6.15 6.10
C THR A 51 -1.96 5.85 6.11
N VAL A 52 -1.09 6.83 6.39
CA VAL A 52 0.34 6.59 6.68
C VAL A 52 0.51 5.57 7.81
N LYS A 53 -0.26 5.69 8.90
CA LYS A 53 -0.17 4.74 10.03
C LYS A 53 -0.61 3.35 9.63
N VAL A 54 -1.72 3.24 8.89
CA VAL A 54 -2.25 1.96 8.39
C VAL A 54 -1.23 1.28 7.47
N MET A 55 -0.63 2.04 6.55
CA MET A 55 0.36 1.53 5.60
C MET A 55 1.63 1.05 6.31
N SER A 56 2.15 1.87 7.24
CA SER A 56 3.38 1.54 8.01
C SER A 56 3.26 0.30 8.89
N HIS A 57 2.04 -0.04 9.32
CA HIS A 57 1.78 -1.26 10.08
C HIS A 57 1.70 -2.50 9.17
N SER A 58 1.23 -2.31 7.94
CA SER A 58 0.93 -3.39 7.01
C SER A 58 2.17 -3.86 6.23
N CYS A 59 3.04 -2.95 5.79
CA CYS A 59 4.23 -3.30 5.02
C CYS A 59 5.39 -2.31 5.24
N LYS A 60 6.57 -2.68 4.74
CA LYS A 60 7.78 -1.85 4.75
C LYS A 60 7.85 -0.97 3.50
N MET A 61 8.73 0.03 3.51
CA MET A 61 8.98 0.87 2.33
C MET A 61 9.50 0.07 1.13
N ALA A 62 10.34 -0.94 1.36
CA ALA A 62 10.83 -1.82 0.29
C ALA A 62 9.67 -2.50 -0.46
N ASP A 63 8.71 -3.05 0.30
CA ASP A 63 7.53 -3.70 -0.27
C ASP A 63 6.75 -2.72 -1.17
N ILE A 64 6.58 -1.47 -0.75
CA ILE A 64 5.87 -0.41 -1.50
C ILE A 64 6.60 -0.10 -2.81
N THR A 65 7.92 0.06 -2.75
CA THR A 65 8.77 0.31 -3.93
C THR A 65 8.68 -0.84 -4.94
N ASP A 66 8.62 -2.08 -4.47
CA ASP A 66 8.49 -3.26 -5.32
C ASP A 66 7.15 -3.30 -6.10
N GLN A 67 6.12 -2.56 -5.65
CA GLN A 67 4.86 -2.38 -6.38
C GLN A 67 4.88 -1.22 -7.39
N GLY A 68 6.07 -0.69 -7.68
CA GLY A 68 6.26 0.39 -8.66
C GLY A 68 5.87 1.77 -8.12
N VAL A 69 5.88 1.97 -6.81
CA VAL A 69 5.74 3.30 -6.19
C VAL A 69 7.14 3.89 -6.01
N SER A 70 7.43 5.02 -6.66
CA SER A 70 8.74 5.67 -6.54
C SER A 70 8.76 6.79 -5.50
N LEU A 71 7.59 7.35 -5.18
CA LEU A 71 7.48 8.48 -4.26
C LEU A 71 6.26 8.35 -3.37
N VAL A 72 6.43 8.67 -2.09
CA VAL A 72 5.35 8.79 -1.11
C VAL A 72 5.25 10.24 -0.68
N GLU A 73 4.10 10.86 -0.92
CA GLU A 73 3.85 12.26 -0.60
C GLU A 73 2.70 12.44 0.40
N ASP A 74 2.76 13.54 1.17
CA ASP A 74 1.73 13.92 2.11
C ASP A 74 0.62 14.72 1.40
N LEU A 75 -0.63 14.34 1.65
CA LEU A 75 -1.82 14.98 1.10
C LEU A 75 -1.89 16.48 1.43
N PHE A 76 -1.43 16.91 2.61
CA PHE A 76 -1.58 18.27 3.11
C PHE A 76 -0.35 19.17 2.92
N ARG A 77 0.72 18.64 2.31
CA ARG A 77 1.91 19.42 1.98
C ARG A 77 1.85 19.91 0.54
N ARG A 78 2.54 21.02 0.25
CA ARG A 78 2.72 21.50 -1.12
C ARG A 78 3.60 20.50 -1.89
N ARG A 79 2.99 19.80 -2.84
CA ARG A 79 3.64 18.78 -3.69
C ARG A 79 4.20 19.38 -4.98
N GLN A 80 5.20 18.72 -5.55
CA GLN A 80 5.70 19.08 -6.88
C GLN A 80 4.77 18.52 -7.97
N PRO A 81 4.42 19.28 -9.02
CA PRO A 81 3.67 18.74 -10.14
C PRO A 81 4.48 17.69 -10.90
N LEU A 82 3.94 16.48 -11.03
CA LEU A 82 4.54 15.35 -11.76
C LEU A 82 3.57 14.84 -12.84
N PRO A 83 3.39 15.55 -13.96
CA PRO A 83 2.34 15.26 -14.94
C PRO A 83 2.55 13.98 -15.75
N THR A 84 3.74 13.41 -15.71
CA THR A 84 4.12 12.18 -16.43
C THR A 84 3.96 10.92 -15.59
N MET A 85 3.53 11.05 -14.33
CA MET A 85 3.42 9.95 -13.38
C MET A 85 1.98 9.75 -12.94
N ASP A 86 1.59 8.50 -12.78
CA ASP A 86 0.30 8.16 -12.19
C ASP A 86 0.33 8.37 -10.67
N ALA A 87 -0.79 8.78 -10.11
CA ALA A 87 -0.94 8.99 -8.67
C ALA A 87 -1.98 8.04 -8.07
N ILE A 88 -1.65 7.44 -6.94
CA ILE A 88 -2.56 6.64 -6.11
C ILE A 88 -2.86 7.45 -4.85
N TYR A 89 -4.13 7.72 -4.60
CA TYR A 89 -4.58 8.38 -3.37
C TYR A 89 -5.09 7.32 -2.38
N PHE A 90 -4.39 7.18 -1.25
CA PHE A 90 -4.89 6.43 -0.10
C PHE A 90 -5.23 7.40 1.01
N MET A 91 -6.49 7.77 1.12
CA MET A 91 -6.95 8.78 2.09
C MET A 91 -8.30 8.42 2.70
N GLN A 92 -8.59 9.00 3.86
CA GLN A 92 -9.88 8.88 4.50
C GLN A 92 -10.96 9.58 3.66
N PRO A 93 -12.18 9.02 3.59
CA PRO A 93 -13.30 9.64 2.89
C PRO A 93 -13.90 10.78 3.74
N THR A 94 -13.12 11.83 3.97
CA THR A 94 -13.52 13.00 4.75
C THR A 94 -13.77 14.19 3.82
N ARG A 95 -14.73 15.05 4.21
CA ARG A 95 -14.79 16.39 3.65
C ARG A 95 -13.65 17.19 4.26
N GLU A 96 -12.75 17.68 3.43
CA GLU A 96 -11.73 18.63 3.84
C GLU A 96 -12.43 19.87 4.44
N LYS A 97 -11.94 20.32 5.61
CA LYS A 97 -12.47 21.50 6.31
C LYS A 97 -11.56 22.69 6.06
#